data_AF-R7HEX0-F1
#
_entry.id   AF-R7HEX0-F1
#
_cell.length_a   1.000
_cell.length_b   1.000
_cell.length_c   1.000
_cell.angle_alpha   90.00
_cell.angle_beta   90.00
_cell.angle_gamma   90.00
#
_symmetry.space_group_name_H-M   'P 1'
#
loop_
_entity.id
_entity.type
_entity.pdbx_description
1 polymer ?
#
loop_
_entity_poly.entity_id
_entity_poly.type
_entity_poly.pdbx_seq_one_letter_code
_entity_poly.pdbx_strand_id
1 'polypeptide(L)'
;MNEIYNINLWQIVLEGQNKLLPEDTVYQMIIGHSIKEDICEITMFISKINYENLLNGVYHIRVYPYATEKVLLFDEKNNLISLVNGFEINYDNLNFYQINDITKERQR
;
A
#
# COMPACT_ATOMS: atom_id res chain seq x y z
N MET A 1 -13.78 -6.13 12.94
CA MET A 1 -13.23 -5.31 11.83
C MET A 1 -11.82 -5.81 11.61
N ASN A 2 -11.42 -6.19 10.39
CA ASN A 2 -10.04 -6.67 10.18
C ASN A 2 -9.08 -5.52 10.49
N GLU A 3 -8.08 -5.76 11.35
CA GLU A 3 -7.14 -4.75 11.85
C GLU A 3 -6.36 -4.07 10.71
N ILE A 4 -6.20 -4.76 9.58
CA ILE A 4 -5.61 -4.28 8.32
C ILE A 4 -6.20 -2.97 7.80
N TYR A 5 -7.50 -2.73 7.99
CA TYR A 5 -8.17 -1.55 7.41
C TYR A 5 -8.08 -0.29 8.28
N ASN A 6 -7.48 -0.37 9.47
CA ASN A 6 -7.34 0.78 10.36
C ASN A 6 -5.90 1.31 10.31
N ILE A 7 -5.70 2.41 9.57
CA ILE A 7 -4.40 3.09 9.44
C ILE A 7 -3.78 3.47 10.79
N ASN A 8 -4.59 3.71 11.81
CA ASN A 8 -4.11 4.04 13.15
C ASN A 8 -3.40 2.87 13.85
N LEU A 9 -3.53 1.65 13.33
CA LEU A 9 -2.83 0.47 13.82
C LEU A 9 -1.54 0.19 13.04
N TRP A 10 -1.25 0.95 11.98
CA TRP A 10 -0.04 0.75 11.21
C TRP A 10 1.19 1.23 11.99
N GLN A 11 2.30 0.52 11.83
CA GLN A 11 3.53 0.80 12.56
C GLN A 11 4.68 0.99 11.58
N ILE A 12 5.39 2.10 11.71
CA ILE A 12 6.68 2.30 11.06
C ILE A 12 7.72 1.51 11.85
N VAL A 13 8.38 0.55 11.19
CA VAL A 13 9.40 -0.31 11.82
C VAL A 13 10.82 0.10 11.44
N LEU A 14 11.01 0.65 10.24
CA LEU A 14 12.29 1.17 9.77
C LEU A 14 12.09 2.43 8.94
N GLU A 15 13.09 3.30 8.97
CA GLU A 15 13.23 4.48 8.13
C GLU A 15 14.57 4.41 7.39
N GLY A 16 14.57 4.76 6.11
CA GLY A 16 15.77 4.82 5.29
C GLY A 16 15.63 5.81 4.13
N GLN A 17 16.67 5.92 3.31
CA GLN A 17 16.65 6.75 2.11
C GLN A 17 16.53 5.87 0.86
N ASN A 18 15.73 6.32 -0.10
CA ASN A 18 15.62 5.70 -1.40
C ASN A 18 16.96 5.82 -2.14
N LYS A 19 17.52 4.70 -2.59
CA LYS A 19 18.84 4.70 -3.27
C LYS A 19 18.82 5.40 -4.63
N LEU A 20 17.66 5.44 -5.29
CA LEU A 20 17.49 6.06 -6.61
C LEU A 20 17.14 7.55 -6.51
N LEU A 21 16.48 7.94 -5.41
CA LEU A 21 16.06 9.31 -5.11
C LEU A 21 16.49 9.66 -3.67
N PRO A 22 17.75 10.08 -3.43
CA PRO A 22 18.29 10.24 -2.07
C PRO A 22 17.56 11.25 -1.18
N GLU A 23 16.75 12.13 -1.75
CA GLU A 23 15.85 13.07 -1.08
C GLU A 23 14.53 12.43 -0.61
N ASP A 24 14.22 11.22 -1.09
CA ASP A 24 13.00 10.48 -0.75
C ASP A 24 13.24 9.53 0.42
N THR A 25 12.67 9.88 1.56
CA THR A 25 12.66 9.00 2.75
C THR A 25 11.64 7.89 2.54
N VAL A 26 12.03 6.65 2.85
CA VAL A 26 11.19 5.46 2.71
C VAL A 26 10.99 4.82 4.08
N TYR A 27 9.74 4.50 4.38
CA TYR A 27 9.36 3.75 5.57
C TYR A 27 9.12 2.29 5.24
N GLN A 28 9.61 1.40 6.09
CA GLN A 28 9.05 0.05 6.19
C GLN A 28 7.91 0.09 7.20
N MET A 29 6.75 -0.42 6.79
CA MET A 29 5.52 -0.38 7.57
C MET A 29 4.94 -1.77 7.74
N ILE A 30 4.43 -2.04 8.95
CA ILE A 30 3.47 -3.12 9.20
C ILE A 30 2.09 -2.50 9.08
N ILE A 31 1.30 -2.95 8.10
CA ILE A 31 -0.03 -2.38 7.80
C ILE A 31 -1.18 -3.34 8.13
N GLY A 32 -0.88 -4.45 8.81
CA GLY A 32 -1.90 -5.33 9.35
C GLY A 32 -1.32 -6.62 9.92
N HIS A 33 -1.92 -7.06 11.02
CA HIS A 33 -1.75 -8.38 11.63
C HIS A 33 -3.14 -8.96 11.93
N SER A 34 -3.30 -10.28 12.04
CA SER A 34 -4.48 -10.88 12.66
C SER A 34 -4.03 -11.90 13.69
N ILE A 35 -4.68 -11.84 14.84
CA ILE A 35 -4.51 -12.82 15.93
C ILE A 35 -5.26 -14.13 15.60
N LYS A 36 -6.23 -14.10 14.67
CA LYS A 36 -6.86 -15.29 14.11
C LYS A 36 -6.00 -15.82 12.96
N GLU A 37 -5.69 -17.11 13.00
CA GLU A 37 -4.64 -17.88 12.31
C GLU A 37 -4.46 -17.70 10.79
N ASP A 38 -5.26 -16.87 10.11
CA ASP A 38 -5.33 -16.82 8.65
C ASP A 38 -4.77 -15.54 8.00
N ILE A 39 -4.24 -14.57 8.75
CA ILE A 39 -3.65 -13.36 8.17
C ILE A 39 -2.27 -13.10 8.76
N CYS A 40 -1.24 -13.51 8.01
CA CYS A 40 0.14 -13.15 8.29
C CYS A 40 0.34 -11.63 8.27
N GLU A 41 1.29 -11.16 9.07
CA GLU A 41 1.77 -9.78 9.05
C GLU A 41 2.02 -9.29 7.61
N ILE A 42 1.47 -8.14 7.26
CA ILE A 42 1.69 -7.49 5.97
C ILE A 42 2.68 -6.35 6.18
N THR A 43 3.89 -6.57 5.68
CA THR A 43 4.99 -5.61 5.75
C THR A 43 5.31 -5.08 4.37
N MET A 44 5.51 -3.77 4.24
CA MET A 44 5.72 -3.11 2.96
C MET A 44 6.63 -1.89 3.08
N PHE A 45 7.17 -1.43 1.95
CA PHE A 45 7.84 -0.13 1.85
C PHE A 45 6.92 0.93 1.24
N ILE A 46 7.01 2.16 1.73
CA ILE A 46 6.28 3.31 1.20
C ILE A 46 7.12 4.58 1.34
N SER A 47 7.09 5.46 0.35
CA SER A 47 7.71 6.78 0.45
C SER A 47 6.99 7.63 1.49
N LYS A 48 7.75 8.41 2.27
CA LYS A 48 7.24 9.30 3.31
C LYS A 48 6.12 10.21 2.80
N ILE A 49 6.30 10.78 1.61
CA ILE A 49 5.30 11.65 0.97
C ILE A 49 3.98 10.90 0.74
N ASN A 50 4.05 9.66 0.25
CA ASN A 50 2.86 8.85 0.00
C ASN A 50 2.16 8.49 1.33
N TYR A 51 2.95 8.16 2.36
CA TYR A 51 2.42 7.90 3.69
C TYR A 51 1.74 9.13 4.32
N GLU A 52 2.34 10.32 4.21
CA GLU A 52 1.74 11.56 4.70
C GLU A 52 0.42 11.88 3.97
N ASN A 53 0.34 11.64 2.67
CA ASN A 53 -0.91 11.78 1.92
C ASN A 53 -1.99 10.79 2.35
N LEU A 54 -1.62 9.56 2.76
CA LEU A 54 -2.55 8.60 3.36
C LEU A 54 -3.07 9.08 4.72
N LEU A 55 -2.19 9.59 5.59
CA LEU A 55 -2.60 10.13 6.89
C LEU A 55 -3.55 11.33 6.75
N ASN A 56 -3.33 12.16 5.73
CA ASN A 56 -4.16 13.32 5.43
C ASN A 56 -5.46 12.95 4.69
N GLY A 57 -5.67 11.68 4.35
CA GLY A 57 -6.85 11.20 3.61
C GLY A 57 -6.91 11.68 2.16
N VAL A 58 -5.80 12.15 1.59
CA VAL A 58 -5.69 12.57 0.18
C VAL A 58 -5.55 11.34 -0.71
N TYR A 59 -4.73 10.38 -0.28
CA TYR A 59 -4.57 9.09 -0.94
C TYR A 59 -5.35 8.03 -0.19
N HIS A 60 -5.54 6.88 -0.84
CA HIS A 60 -6.10 5.71 -0.18
C HIS A 60 -5.39 4.44 -0.63
N ILE A 61 -5.47 3.39 0.20
CA ILE A 61 -4.95 2.08 -0.16
C ILE A 61 -6.06 1.04 -0.21
N ARG A 62 -5.79 -0.03 -0.97
CA ARG A 62 -6.53 -1.28 -0.91
C ARG A 62 -5.59 -2.41 -0.54
N VAL A 63 -6.01 -3.24 0.41
CA VAL A 63 -5.20 -4.35 0.92
C VAL A 63 -5.86 -5.67 0.56
N TYR A 64 -5.07 -6.56 -0.04
CA TYR A 64 -5.46 -7.89 -0.49
C TYR A 64 -4.51 -8.91 0.16
N PRO A 65 -4.80 -9.42 1.37
CA PRO A 65 -3.85 -10.20 2.16
C PRO A 65 -3.32 -11.47 1.48
N TYR A 66 -4.12 -12.04 0.58
CA TYR A 66 -3.85 -13.29 -0.13
C TYR A 66 -3.35 -13.06 -1.57
N ALA A 67 -3.04 -11.82 -1.95
CA ALA A 67 -2.53 -11.48 -3.27
C ALA A 67 -1.00 -11.55 -3.34
N THR A 68 -0.48 -11.68 -4.57
CA THR A 68 0.95 -11.49 -4.88
C THR A 68 1.35 -10.06 -4.50
N GLU A 69 0.67 -9.07 -5.07
CA GLU A 69 0.81 -7.67 -4.68
C GLU A 69 -0.21 -7.35 -3.59
N LYS A 70 0.20 -7.34 -2.32
CA LYS A 70 -0.77 -7.25 -1.21
C LYS A 70 -1.38 -5.87 -1.04
N VAL A 71 -0.73 -4.81 -1.53
CA VAL A 71 -1.13 -3.43 -1.25
C VAL A 71 -1.07 -2.62 -2.52
N LEU A 72 -2.16 -1.92 -2.80
CA LEU A 72 -2.27 -0.99 -3.92
C LEU A 72 -2.53 0.42 -3.38
N LEU A 73 -1.81 1.40 -3.90
CA LEU A 73 -1.92 2.81 -3.52
C LEU A 73 -2.59 3.60 -4.65
N PHE A 74 -3.55 4.43 -4.29
CA PHE A 74 -4.28 5.27 -5.22
C PHE A 74 -4.15 6.73 -4.83
N ASP A 75 -3.89 7.57 -5.84
CA ASP A 75 -3.82 9.02 -5.68
C ASP A 75 -5.22 9.64 -5.53
N GLU A 76 -5.29 10.97 -5.42
CA GLU A 76 -6.53 11.73 -5.26
C GLU A 76 -7.48 11.65 -6.48
N LYS A 77 -6.98 11.16 -7.62
CA LYS A 77 -7.72 10.98 -8.87
C LYS A 77 -8.04 9.51 -9.14
N ASN A 78 -7.84 8.63 -8.15
CA ASN A 78 -7.97 7.17 -8.27
C ASN A 78 -7.02 6.52 -9.29
N ASN A 79 -5.89 7.18 -9.62
CA ASN A 79 -4.85 6.52 -10.38
C ASN A 79 -4.06 5.60 -9.45
N LEU A 80 -3.81 4.39 -9.92
CA LEU A 80 -2.90 3.46 -9.27
C LEU A 80 -1.46 3.98 -9.40
N ILE A 81 -0.82 4.27 -8.28
CA ILE A 81 0.53 4.79 -8.20
C ILE A 81 1.43 3.86 -7.36
N SER A 82 2.73 3.97 -7.58
CA SER A 82 3.70 3.20 -6.80
C SER A 82 3.78 3.67 -5.36
N LEU A 83 3.94 2.71 -4.46
CA LEU A 83 4.12 2.97 -3.03
C LEU A 83 5.42 3.71 -2.73
N VAL A 84 6.49 3.38 -3.46
CA VAL A 84 7.80 4.01 -3.36
C VAL A 84 8.06 4.80 -4.65
N ASN A 85 8.45 6.07 -4.50
CA ASN A 85 8.75 6.96 -5.61
C ASN A 85 9.91 6.43 -6.45
N GLY A 86 9.81 6.56 -7.77
CA GLY A 86 10.83 6.07 -8.70
C GLY A 86 10.92 4.54 -8.79
N PHE A 87 10.02 3.80 -8.14
CA PHE A 87 9.86 2.37 -8.31
C PHE A 87 8.62 2.10 -9.17
N GLU A 88 8.68 1.19 -10.13
CA GLU A 88 7.51 0.75 -10.88
C GLU A 88 7.03 -0.59 -10.33
N ILE A 89 5.74 -0.69 -10.01
CA ILE A 89 5.12 -1.96 -9.65
C ILE A 89 4.68 -2.65 -10.94
N ASN A 90 5.06 -3.92 -11.10
CA ASN A 90 4.60 -4.71 -12.23
C ASN A 90 3.16 -5.21 -11.98
N TYR A 91 2.19 -4.46 -12.51
CA TYR A 91 0.77 -4.77 -12.35
C TYR A 91 0.27 -5.93 -13.24
N ASP A 92 1.10 -6.48 -14.13
CA ASP A 92 0.71 -7.69 -14.88
C ASP A 92 0.60 -8.92 -13.97
N ASN A 93 1.20 -8.86 -12.77
CA ASN A 93 1.13 -9.92 -11.76
C ASN A 93 -0.04 -9.78 -10.77
N LEU A 94 -0.97 -8.85 -11.02
CA LEU A 94 -2.18 -8.71 -10.20
C LEU A 94 -3.06 -9.95 -10.32
N ASN A 95 -3.66 -10.37 -9.20
CA ASN A 95 -4.57 -11.50 -9.21
C ASN A 95 -5.98 -11.12 -9.68
N PHE A 96 -6.82 -12.14 -9.93
CA PHE A 96 -8.19 -11.95 -10.41
C PHE A 96 -9.04 -11.02 -9.52
N TYR A 97 -8.93 -11.12 -8.20
CA TYR A 97 -9.71 -10.30 -7.28
C TYR A 97 -9.35 -8.82 -7.40
N GLN A 98 -8.06 -8.52 -7.54
CA GLN A 98 -7.54 -7.16 -7.68
C GLN A 98 -7.91 -6.54 -9.02
N ILE A 99 -7.75 -7.28 -10.12
CA ILE A 99 -8.08 -6.82 -11.47
C ILE A 99 -9.56 -6.43 -11.56
N ASN A 100 -10.45 -7.27 -11.02
CA ASN A 100 -11.88 -7.00 -11.03
C ASN A 100 -12.24 -5.74 -10.22
N ASP A 101 -11.59 -5.53 -9.09
CA ASP A 101 -11.87 -4.36 -8.25
C ASP A 101 -11.40 -3.07 -8.93
N ILE A 102 -10.20 -3.06 -9.53
CA ILE A 102 -9.69 -1.94 -10.33
C ILE A 102 -10.61 -1.65 -11.53
N THR A 103 -11.09 -2.69 -12.22
CA THR A 103 -11.96 -2.52 -13.39
C THR A 103 -13.29 -1.86 -13.00
N LYS A 104 -13.85 -2.20 -11.84
CA LYS A 104 -15.08 -1.57 -11.33
C LYS A 104 -14.88 -0.10 -10.98
N GLU A 105 -13.72 0.29 -10.48
CA GLU A 105 -13.42 1.70 -10.20
C GLU A 105 -13.33 2.54 -11.48
N ARG A 106 -12.73 1.99 -12.54
CA ARG A 106 -12.65 2.69 -13.84
C ARG A 106 -14.01 2.96 -14.50
N GLN A 107 -15.09 2.33 -14.03
CA GLN A 107 -16.44 2.47 -14.56
C GLN A 107 -17.33 3.44 -13.75
N ARG A 108 -16.83 4.00 -12.65
CA ARG A 108 -17.55 4.95 -11.79
C ARG A 108 -17.14 6.38 -12.09
#